data_AF-A0A1B1M4G8-F1
#
_entry.id   AF-A0A1B1M4G8-F1
#
_cell.length_a   1.000
_cell.length_b   1.000
_cell.length_c   1.000
_cell.angle_alpha   90.00
_cell.angle_beta   90.00
_cell.angle_gamma   90.00
#
_symmetry.space_group_name_H-M   'P 1'
#
loop_
_entity.id
_entity.type
_entity.pdbx_description
1 polymer ?
#
loop_
_entity_poly.entity_id
_entity_poly.type
_entity_poly.pdbx_seq_one_letter_code
_entity_poly.pdbx_strand_id
1 'polypeptide(L)' 'MKAGTRDARTTALLARAAQRLTEQGAQAVIAGCTEIPLGLSAEAVKVPLIDPALVLAQALIRRAGAEGRIEQVG' A
#
# COMPACT_ATOMS: atom_id res chain seq x y z
N MET A 1 -8.70 10.92 -4.24
CA MET A 1 -8.70 9.46 -4.48
C MET A 1 -10.09 8.95 -4.12
N LYS A 2 -10.59 7.94 -4.83
CA LYS A 2 -12.03 7.70 -5.09
C LYS A 2 -12.66 8.59 -6.16
N ALA A 3 -12.68 9.91 -5.99
CA ALA A 3 -13.23 10.85 -6.98
C ALA A 3 -12.28 11.15 -8.16
N GLY A 4 -11.24 10.32 -8.38
CA GLY A 4 -10.20 10.58 -9.37
C GLY A 4 -9.17 11.66 -8.98
N THR A 5 -9.44 12.45 -7.94
CA THR A 5 -8.51 13.50 -7.48
C THR A 5 -7.17 12.93 -7.00
N ARG A 6 -6.07 13.44 -7.54
CA ARG A 6 -4.69 13.14 -7.13
C ARG A 6 -3.95 14.46 -6.91
N ASP A 7 -4.16 15.07 -5.75
CA ASP A 7 -3.52 16.32 -5.37
C ASP A 7 -2.60 16.13 -4.16
N ALA A 8 -1.69 17.09 -3.98
CA ALA A 8 -0.70 17.07 -2.91
C ALA A 8 -1.33 17.10 -1.51
N ARG A 9 -2.49 17.77 -1.34
CA ARG A 9 -3.16 17.87 -0.04
C ARG A 9 -3.67 16.51 0.40
N THR A 10 -4.33 15.79 -0.49
CA THR A 10 -4.92 14.50 -0.16
C THR A 10 -3.84 13.46 0.10
N THR A 11 -2.74 13.47 -0.68
CA THR A 11 -1.54 12.64 -0.43
C THR A 11 -0.92 12.94 0.93
N ALA A 12 -0.77 14.22 1.28
CA ALA A 12 -0.22 14.63 2.58
C ALA A 12 -1.09 14.18 3.76
N LEU A 13 -2.42 14.15 3.61
CA LEU A 13 -3.32 13.63 4.65
C LEU A 13 -3.12 12.13 4.89
N LEU A 14 -2.95 11.33 3.83
CA LEU A 14 -2.65 9.91 3.96
C LEU A 14 -1.29 9.67 4.63
N ALA A 15 -0.25 10.42 4.22
CA ALA A 15 1.08 10.32 4.81
C ALA A 15 1.06 10.66 6.31
N ARG A 16 0.36 11.73 6.70
CA ARG A 16 0.18 12.11 8.12
C ARG A 16 -0.56 11.02 8.91
N ALA A 17 -1.57 10.38 8.33
CA ALA A 17 -2.28 9.30 9.00
C ALA A 17 -1.35 8.09 9.24
N ALA A 18 -0.56 7.69 8.24
CA ALA A 18 0.41 6.61 8.38
C ALA A 18 1.53 6.93 9.39
N GLN A 19 2.01 8.16 9.42
CA GLN A 19 2.99 8.63 10.42
C GLN A 19 2.43 8.52 11.83
N ARG A 20 1.19 8.98 12.07
CA ARG A 20 0.54 8.88 13.39
C ARG A 20 0.40 7.44 13.87
N LEU A 21 0.04 6.51 12.97
CA LEU A 21 -0.01 5.09 13.31
C LEU A 21 1.37 4.57 13.70
N THR A 22 2.41 4.97 12.96
CA THR A 22 3.80 4.59 13.27
C THR A 22 4.24 5.13 14.63
N GLU A 23 3.94 6.39 14.94
CA GLU A 23 4.24 7.04 16.22
C GLU A 23 3.51 6.38 17.39
N GLN A 24 2.35 5.77 17.14
CA GLN A 24 1.60 4.97 18.11
C GLN A 24 2.14 3.54 18.28
N GLY A 25 3.23 3.18 17.60
CA GLY A 25 3.87 1.88 17.71
C GLY A 25 3.40 0.85 16.68
N ALA A 26 2.67 1.24 15.64
CA ALA A 26 2.34 0.33 14.55
C ALA A 26 3.62 -0.16 13.86
N GLN A 27 3.76 -1.47 13.73
CA GLN A 27 4.94 -2.11 13.12
C GLN A 27 4.78 -2.31 11.60
N ALA A 28 3.58 -2.09 11.08
CA ALA A 28 3.24 -2.10 9.65
C ALA A 28 1.96 -1.29 9.43
N VAL A 29 1.74 -0.82 8.21
CA VAL A 29 0.50 -0.15 7.79
C VAL A 29 -0.12 -0.95 6.64
N ILE A 30 -1.38 -1.32 6.78
CA ILE A 30 -2.14 -1.97 5.72
C ILE A 30 -2.93 -0.90 4.96
N ALA A 31 -2.70 -0.78 3.66
CA ALA A 31 -3.47 0.08 2.75
C ALA A 31 -4.86 -0.56 2.50
N GLY A 32 -5.72 -0.52 3.52
CA GLY A 32 -6.96 -1.33 3.59
C GLY A 32 -8.02 -1.05 2.52
N CYS A 33 -7.88 0.02 1.74
CA CYS A 33 -8.71 0.27 0.56
C CYS A 33 -7.82 0.33 -0.69
N THR A 34 -8.32 -0.16 -1.82
CA THR A 34 -7.56 -0.23 -3.08
C THR A 34 -7.14 1.13 -3.62
N GLU A 35 -7.76 2.22 -3.16
CA GLU A 35 -7.38 3.59 -3.53
C GLU A 35 -6.23 4.18 -2.71
N ILE A 36 -5.89 3.61 -1.55
CA ILE A 36 -4.84 4.14 -0.67
C ILE A 36 -3.45 4.03 -1.30
N PRO A 37 -3.04 2.89 -1.90
CA PRO A 37 -1.74 2.79 -2.57
C PRO A 37 -1.56 3.81 -3.71
N LEU A 38 -2.66 4.29 -4.30
CA LEU A 38 -2.61 5.28 -5.38
C LEU A 38 -2.24 6.70 -4.91
N GLY A 39 -2.32 6.97 -3.60
CA GLY A 39 -2.07 8.28 -3.02
C GLY A 39 -1.19 8.27 -1.77
N LEU A 40 -0.69 7.10 -1.36
CA LEU A 40 0.28 6.95 -0.28
C LEU A 40 1.43 6.11 -0.82
N SER A 41 2.59 6.74 -1.06
CA SER A 41 3.78 6.01 -1.49
C SER A 41 4.49 5.36 -0.30
N ALA A 42 5.18 4.26 -0.55
CA ALA A 42 5.88 3.50 0.51
C ALA A 42 6.98 4.34 1.16
N GLU A 43 7.62 5.24 0.41
CA GLU A 43 8.67 6.16 0.90
C GLU A 43 8.16 7.14 1.96
N ALA A 44 6.84 7.39 2.00
CA ALA A 44 6.21 8.25 2.99
C ALA A 44 5.93 7.53 4.33
N VAL A 45 6.16 6.22 4.43
CA VAL A 45 5.85 5.38 5.60
C VAL A 45 7.14 4.74 6.13
N LYS A 46 7.43 4.92 7.42
CA LYS A 46 8.68 4.42 8.05
C LYS A 46 8.65 2.93 8.42
N VAL A 47 7.50 2.30 8.26
CA VAL A 47 7.26 0.87 8.51
C VAL A 47 6.68 0.24 7.24
N PRO A 48 6.73 -1.09 7.06
CA PRO A 48 6.21 -1.74 5.88
C PRO A 48 4.78 -1.29 5.55
N LEU A 49 4.61 -0.77 4.33
CA LEU A 49 3.30 -0.50 3.75
C LEU A 49 2.85 -1.73 2.95
N ILE A 50 1.75 -2.33 3.35
CA ILE A 50 1.22 -3.55 2.73
C ILE A 50 0.03 -3.14 1.85
N ASP A 51 0.10 -3.49 0.56
CA ASP A 51 -1.03 -3.41 -0.36
C ASP A 51 -1.74 -4.79 -0.44
N PRO A 52 -2.93 -4.95 0.15
CA PRO A 52 -3.69 -6.19 0.10
C PRO A 52 -4.05 -6.63 -1.32
N ALA A 53 -4.22 -5.70 -2.26
CA ALA A 53 -4.54 -6.03 -3.65
C ALA A 53 -3.35 -6.71 -4.33
N LEU A 54 -2.13 -6.23 -4.08
CA LEU A 54 -0.91 -6.87 -4.57
C LEU A 54 -0.71 -8.25 -3.94
N VAL A 55 -0.89 -8.37 -2.63
CA VAL A 55 -0.82 -9.66 -1.92
C VAL A 55 -1.83 -10.65 -2.48
N LEU A 56 -3.08 -10.20 -2.71
CA LEU A 56 -4.13 -11.02 -3.30
C LEU A 56 -3.78 -11.45 -4.73
N ALA A 57 -3.30 -10.53 -5.57
CA ALA A 57 -2.91 -10.84 -6.94
C ALA A 57 -1.80 -11.90 -6.99
N GLN A 58 -0.77 -11.75 -6.15
CA GLN A 58 0.30 -12.73 -6.03
C GLN A 58 -0.22 -14.10 -5.56
N ALA A 59 -1.13 -14.12 -4.56
CA ALA A 59 -1.73 -15.36 -4.08
C ALA A 59 -2.58 -16.06 -5.16
N LEU A 60 -3.31 -15.29 -5.98
CA LEU A 60 -4.09 -15.82 -7.10
C LEU A 60 -3.19 -16.44 -8.17
N ILE A 61 -2.06 -15.79 -8.50
CA ILE A 61 -1.09 -16.28 -9.49
C ILE A 61 -0.47 -17.60 -9.02
N ARG A 62 -0.08 -17.67 -7.74
CA ARG A 62 0.39 -18.90 -7.11
C ARG A 62 -0.65 -20.01 -7.18
N ARG A 63 -1.90 -19.71 -6.80
CA ARG A 63 -3.01 -20.65 -6.83
C ARG A 63 -3.33 -21.17 -8.23
N ALA A 64 -3.18 -20.31 -9.25
CA ALA A 64 -3.38 -20.64 -10.65
C ALA A 64 -2.22 -21.45 -11.27
N GLY A 65 -1.11 -21.66 -10.55
CA GLY A 65 0.04 -22.45 -11.02
C GLY A 65 1.00 -21.70 -11.96
N ALA A 66 0.96 -20.36 -11.97
CA ALA A 66 1.78 -19.53 -12.86
C ALA A 66 3.10 -19.04 -12.19
N GLU A 67 3.60 -19.75 -11.19
CA GLU A 67 4.68 -19.32 -10.26
C GLU A 67 6.04 -19.00 -10.90
N GLY A 68 6.24 -19.22 -12.20
CA GLY A 68 7.53 -19.04 -12.86
C GLY A 68 7.88 -17.64 -13.39
N ARG A 69 7.12 -16.56 -13.11
CA ARG A 69 7.32 -15.26 -13.84
C ARG A 69 7.29 -13.97 -13.01
N ILE A 70 7.37 -13.99 -11.68
CA ILE A 70 7.30 -12.75 -10.88
C ILE A 70 8.44 -12.72 -9.87
N GLU A 71 9.63 -12.36 -10.34
CA GLU A 71 10.67 -11.84 -9.46
C GLU A 71 10.25 -10.49 -8.86
N GLN A 72 10.68 -10.29 -7.63
CA GLN A 72 10.22 -9.26 -6.71
C GLN A 72 10.53 -7.85 -7.21
N VAL A 73 9.51 -6.99 -7.25
CA VAL A 73 9.71 -5.54 -7.20
C VAL A 73 9.85 -5.18 -5.73
N GLY A 74 11.10 -5.10 -5.28
CA GLY A 74 11.49 -4.37 -4.07
C GLY A 74 11.50 -2.88 -4.30
#